data_AF-A0A368GKU5-F1
#
_entry.id   AF-A0A368GKU5-F1
#
_cell.length_a   1.000
_cell.length_b   1.000
_cell.length_c   1.000
_cell.angle_alpha   90.00
_cell.angle_beta   90.00
_cell.angle_gamma   90.00
#
_symmetry.space_group_name_H-M   'P 1'
#
loop_
_entity.id
_entity.type
_entity.pdbx_description
1 polymer ?
#
loop_
_entity_poly.entity_id
_entity_poly.type
_entity_poly.pdbx_seq_one_letter_code
_entity_poly.pdbx_strand_id
1 'polypeptide(L)'
;MYLFAITITLPFCKFVQLQNCTVNEKWAPITELRNGRVRILRAGSARKYECRARCVNYLDEEHVAFDPWRDIDDPNPFLCDFVQTECISRKRTLSYIHMQIAEMSTKSVHSAFHPNVHIILVDSVASSQAIRALPRTVNFLTNAMGAVQFRKLNKVGANSRPNGFVMLFGKTTEPVMREMVDQEPIPADWTYSTYCRKYLDESVYIPVQYRNTGYKTFGAQDYSASLLNFPNCVGLEKREFQHSYRPFDLLLTMDRKLKIAHETAPCLGSHNNMLKYLEKFLNSYKGGLIFSKFFQDMRLFSFL
;
A
#
# COMPACT_ATOMS: atom_id res chain seq x y z
N MET A 1 -9.13 13.70 7.84
CA MET A 1 -8.71 13.27 6.50
C MET A 1 -8.18 14.49 5.76
N TYR A 2 -6.87 14.60 5.67
CA TYR A 2 -6.24 15.57 4.77
C TYR A 2 -6.14 14.95 3.39
N LEU A 3 -6.69 15.64 2.39
CA LEU A 3 -6.43 15.31 1.00
C LEU A 3 -5.39 16.28 0.47
N PHE A 4 -4.20 15.77 0.21
CA PHE A 4 -3.25 16.43 -0.66
C PHE A 4 -3.36 15.75 -2.03
N ALA A 5 -4.01 16.41 -2.98
CA ALA A 5 -3.85 16.05 -4.39
C ALA A 5 -2.56 16.71 -4.85
N ILE A 6 -1.49 15.93 -4.97
CA ILE A 6 -0.21 16.42 -5.45
C ILE A 6 0.18 15.61 -6.68
N THR A 7 0.46 16.30 -7.78
CA THR A 7 1.25 15.76 -8.87
C THR A 7 2.70 15.81 -8.41
N ILE A 8 3.21 14.70 -7.86
CA ILE A 8 4.55 14.68 -7.25
C ILE A 8 5.59 14.10 -8.21
N THR A 9 6.67 14.83 -8.45
CA THR A 9 7.99 14.26 -8.71
C THR A 9 8.72 14.18 -7.37
N LEU A 10 8.68 13.01 -6.71
CA LEU A 10 9.21 12.82 -5.35
C LEU A 10 10.75 12.77 -5.36
N PRO A 11 11.46 13.65 -4.63
CA PRO A 11 12.80 13.34 -4.17
C PRO A 11 12.72 12.43 -2.92
N PHE A 12 13.60 11.42 -2.88
CA PHE A 12 13.63 10.31 -1.93
C PHE A 12 13.45 10.68 -0.44
N CYS A 13 12.52 10.01 0.24
CA CYS A 13 12.35 10.07 1.70
C CYS A 13 13.39 9.18 2.40
N LYS A 14 14.19 9.72 3.33
CA LYS A 14 14.96 8.91 4.29
C LYS A 14 13.99 8.35 5.34
N PHE A 15 13.98 7.02 5.50
CA PHE A 15 13.13 6.31 6.45
C PHE A 15 13.53 6.65 7.90
N VAL A 16 12.53 6.96 8.75
CA VAL A 16 12.74 7.18 10.18
C VAL A 16 12.66 5.83 10.90
N GLN A 17 13.70 5.51 11.67
CA GLN A 17 13.75 4.34 12.56
C GLN A 17 13.04 4.67 13.88
N LEU A 18 12.35 3.69 14.48
CA LEU A 18 11.70 3.89 15.78
C LEU A 18 12.74 4.30 16.85
N GLN A 19 12.44 5.36 17.61
CA GLN A 19 13.28 5.79 18.74
C GLN A 19 13.37 4.68 19.80
N ASN A 20 14.55 4.51 20.40
CA ASN A 20 14.85 3.51 21.44
C ASN A 20 14.70 2.03 21.03
N CYS A 21 14.95 1.69 19.75
CA CYS A 21 14.96 0.31 19.28
C CYS A 21 16.34 -0.13 18.76
N THR A 22 16.79 -1.31 19.21
CA THR A 22 18.07 -1.91 18.79
C THR A 22 17.82 -2.98 17.72
N VAL A 23 18.48 -2.83 16.57
CA VAL A 23 18.36 -3.76 15.44
C VAL A 23 18.87 -5.14 15.84
N ASN A 24 18.07 -6.18 15.57
CA ASN A 24 18.45 -7.57 15.84
C ASN A 24 18.90 -8.28 14.56
N GLU A 25 20.23 -8.31 14.35
CA GLU A 25 20.86 -8.92 13.17
C GLU A 25 20.61 -10.42 13.02
N LYS A 26 20.14 -11.12 14.06
CA LYS A 26 19.79 -12.56 13.97
C LYS A 26 18.61 -12.83 13.04
N TRP A 27 17.83 -11.80 12.74
CA TRP A 27 16.68 -11.82 11.83
C TRP A 27 16.96 -11.16 10.49
N ALA A 28 18.20 -10.68 10.27
CA ALA A 28 18.59 -10.14 8.97
C ALA A 28 18.40 -11.21 7.88
N PRO A 29 17.95 -10.80 6.68
CA PRO A 29 17.76 -11.74 5.58
C PRO A 29 19.10 -12.38 5.20
N ILE A 30 19.07 -13.69 4.95
CA ILE A 30 20.22 -14.44 4.44
C ILE A 30 20.16 -14.65 2.91
N THR A 31 19.06 -14.20 2.30
CA THR A 31 18.82 -14.20 0.86
C THR A 31 18.64 -12.77 0.36
N GLU A 32 18.89 -12.54 -0.93
CA GLU A 32 18.58 -11.30 -1.66
C GLU A 32 17.80 -11.66 -2.92
N LEU A 33 16.85 -10.81 -3.31
CA LEU A 33 16.17 -10.90 -4.60
C LEU A 33 16.65 -9.77 -5.53
N ARG A 34 17.17 -10.14 -6.70
CA ARG A 34 17.52 -9.20 -7.79
C ARG A 34 17.01 -9.73 -9.11
N ASN A 35 16.24 -8.90 -9.83
CA ASN A 35 15.71 -9.21 -11.16
C ASN A 35 15.02 -10.59 -11.21
N GLY A 36 14.15 -10.87 -10.24
CA GLY A 36 13.45 -12.14 -10.13
C GLY A 36 14.31 -13.34 -9.71
N ARG A 37 15.60 -13.17 -9.38
CA ARG A 37 16.48 -14.27 -8.94
C ARG A 37 16.86 -14.13 -7.47
N VAL A 38 16.72 -15.22 -6.73
CA VAL A 38 17.11 -15.30 -5.32
C VAL A 38 18.56 -15.74 -5.21
N ARG A 39 19.34 -15.08 -4.36
CA ARG A 39 20.73 -15.42 -4.08
C ARG A 39 20.96 -15.50 -2.57
N ILE A 40 21.87 -16.36 -2.14
CA ILE A 40 22.27 -16.45 -0.73
C ILE A 40 23.38 -15.41 -0.47
N LEU A 41 23.14 -14.47 0.45
CA LEU A 41 24.10 -13.43 0.82
C LEU A 41 25.30 -13.97 1.61
N ARG A 42 25.17 -15.16 2.20
CA ARG A 42 26.22 -15.84 3.00
C ARG A 42 26.80 -17.06 2.30
N ALA A 43 26.92 -17.02 0.96
CA ALA A 43 27.63 -18.03 0.17
C ALA A 43 29.12 -18.01 0.55
N GLY A 44 29.51 -18.81 1.54
CA GLY A 44 30.86 -18.81 2.14
C GLY A 44 30.88 -18.93 3.67
N SER A 45 29.73 -18.80 4.34
CA SER A 45 29.64 -19.14 5.76
C SER A 45 29.73 -20.66 5.97
N ALA A 46 30.35 -21.12 7.07
CA ALA A 46 30.49 -22.55 7.41
C ALA A 46 29.14 -23.32 7.59
N ARG A 47 28.01 -22.64 7.42
CA ARG A 47 26.66 -23.21 7.50
C ARG A 47 26.12 -23.41 6.09
N LYS A 48 25.91 -24.68 5.73
CA LYS A 48 25.15 -25.06 4.53
C LYS A 48 23.68 -24.73 4.77
N TYR A 49 23.12 -23.87 3.93
CA TYR A 49 21.69 -23.54 3.92
C TYR A 49 21.07 -24.19 2.69
N GLU A 50 19.98 -24.91 2.88
CA GLU A 50 19.13 -25.41 1.80
C GLU A 50 17.95 -24.46 1.70
N CYS A 51 17.85 -23.73 0.59
CA CYS A 51 16.90 -22.64 0.40
C CYS A 51 15.95 -22.95 -0.74
N ARG A 52 14.69 -22.56 -0.56
CA ARG A 52 13.63 -22.62 -1.56
C ARG A 52 12.87 -21.31 -1.61
N ALA A 53 12.27 -21.01 -2.74
CA ALA A 53 11.53 -19.78 -2.97
C ALA A 53 10.20 -20.05 -3.70
N ARG A 54 9.21 -19.20 -3.47
CA ARG A 54 7.92 -19.22 -4.18
C ARG A 54 7.34 -17.83 -4.33
N CYS A 55 6.50 -17.64 -5.34
CA CYS A 55 5.70 -16.43 -5.47
C CYS A 55 4.54 -16.41 -4.48
N VAL A 56 4.23 -15.20 -4.02
CA VAL A 56 3.05 -14.91 -3.22
C VAL A 56 2.20 -13.92 -4.00
N ASN A 57 1.04 -14.40 -4.43
CA ASN A 57 0.15 -13.73 -5.35
C ASN A 57 -1.08 -13.21 -4.60
N TYR A 58 -1.57 -12.05 -5.04
CA TYR A 58 -2.85 -11.53 -4.59
C TYR A 58 -3.97 -12.46 -5.06
N LEU A 59 -4.82 -12.91 -4.12
CA LEU A 59 -6.06 -13.62 -4.44
C LEU A 59 -7.24 -12.66 -4.24
N ASP A 60 -7.40 -12.17 -3.01
CA ASP A 60 -8.40 -11.16 -2.64
C ASP A 60 -7.89 -10.32 -1.44
N GLU A 61 -8.77 -9.52 -0.83
CA GLU A 61 -8.40 -8.66 0.30
C GLU A 61 -8.20 -9.40 1.63
N GLU A 62 -8.53 -10.69 1.72
CA GLU A 62 -8.40 -11.51 2.95
C GLU A 62 -7.43 -12.69 2.76
N HIS A 63 -7.16 -13.09 1.51
CA HIS A 63 -6.41 -14.29 1.18
C HIS A 63 -5.28 -14.02 0.19
N VAL A 64 -4.26 -14.88 0.25
CA VAL A 64 -3.14 -14.92 -0.71
C VAL A 64 -3.06 -16.29 -1.35
N ALA A 65 -2.61 -16.33 -2.61
CA ALA A 65 -2.29 -17.57 -3.32
C ALA A 65 -0.78 -17.79 -3.33
N PHE A 66 -0.37 -19.06 -3.24
CA PHE A 66 1.04 -19.46 -3.23
C PHE A 66 1.34 -20.33 -4.43
N ASP A 67 2.43 -20.00 -5.13
CA ASP A 67 2.99 -20.91 -6.12
C ASP A 67 3.71 -22.08 -5.42
N PRO A 68 3.95 -23.19 -6.13
CA PRO A 68 4.78 -24.28 -5.61
C PRO A 68 6.17 -23.79 -5.22
N TRP A 69 6.74 -24.41 -4.19
CA TRP A 69 8.13 -24.18 -3.82
C TRP A 69 9.06 -24.63 -4.94
N ARG A 70 10.00 -23.76 -5.31
CA ARG A 70 11.07 -24.04 -6.26
C ARG A 70 12.43 -23.86 -5.59
N ASP A 71 13.43 -24.57 -6.10
CA ASP A 71 14.81 -24.33 -5.69
C ASP A 71 15.22 -22.90 -6.09
N ILE A 72 16.10 -22.28 -5.30
CA ILE A 72 16.63 -20.95 -5.63
C ILE A 72 17.56 -20.98 -6.86
N ASP A 73 18.12 -22.15 -7.17
CA ASP A 73 18.97 -22.38 -8.34
C ASP A 73 18.17 -22.69 -9.62
N ASP A 74 16.83 -22.68 -9.55
CA ASP A 74 15.95 -22.79 -10.72
C ASP A 74 16.31 -21.67 -11.74
N PRO A 75 16.54 -22.00 -13.02
CA PRO A 75 16.91 -21.02 -14.02
C PRO A 75 15.80 -19.99 -14.30
N ASN A 76 14.54 -20.31 -13.99
CA ASN A 76 13.39 -19.48 -14.28
C ASN A 76 13.20 -18.40 -13.20
N PRO A 77 13.15 -17.11 -13.58
CA PRO A 77 12.94 -16.04 -12.62
C PRO A 77 11.55 -16.12 -11.97
N PHE A 78 11.44 -15.57 -10.76
CA PHE A 78 10.17 -15.30 -10.10
C PHE A 78 9.58 -13.99 -10.67
N LEU A 79 8.43 -14.09 -11.33
CA LEU A 79 7.75 -12.98 -12.01
C LEU A 79 6.53 -12.49 -11.23
N CYS A 80 6.72 -12.20 -9.94
CA CYS A 80 5.69 -11.73 -9.01
C CYS A 80 6.25 -10.64 -8.09
N ASP A 81 5.38 -9.83 -7.50
CA ASP A 81 5.81 -8.71 -6.64
C ASP A 81 6.43 -9.18 -5.32
N PHE A 82 5.96 -10.30 -4.78
CA PHE A 82 6.43 -10.84 -3.50
C PHE A 82 6.97 -12.26 -3.67
N VAL A 83 8.21 -12.47 -3.25
CA VAL A 83 8.87 -13.78 -3.24
C VAL A 83 9.15 -14.18 -1.81
N GLN A 84 8.49 -15.24 -1.36
CA GLN A 84 8.78 -15.85 -0.06
C GLN A 84 9.95 -16.81 -0.21
N THR A 85 10.95 -16.71 0.68
CA THR A 85 12.07 -17.63 0.76
C THR A 85 12.07 -18.36 2.09
N GLU A 86 12.36 -19.66 2.07
CA GLU A 86 12.62 -20.47 3.26
C GLU A 86 13.98 -21.14 3.15
N CYS A 87 14.81 -20.95 4.16
CA CYS A 87 16.14 -21.54 4.24
C CYS A 87 16.30 -22.36 5.51
N ILE A 88 16.72 -23.62 5.36
CA ILE A 88 16.86 -24.58 6.44
C ILE A 88 18.35 -24.79 6.72
N SER A 89 18.74 -24.71 8.00
CA SER A 89 20.08 -25.08 8.47
C SER A 89 19.99 -25.74 9.84
N ARG A 90 20.50 -26.98 9.99
CA ARG A 90 20.64 -27.70 11.26
C ARG A 90 19.40 -27.57 12.17
N LYS A 91 18.20 -27.78 11.61
CA LYS A 91 16.86 -27.68 12.23
C LYS A 91 16.27 -26.28 12.46
N ARG A 92 16.91 -25.20 12.00
CA ARG A 92 16.30 -23.85 12.00
C ARG A 92 15.83 -23.49 10.60
N THR A 93 14.55 -23.18 10.46
CA THR A 93 13.97 -22.58 9.25
C THR A 93 13.92 -21.07 9.39
N LEU A 94 14.50 -20.37 8.43
CA LEU A 94 14.46 -18.92 8.30
C LEU A 94 13.55 -18.58 7.12
N SER A 95 12.48 -17.85 7.38
CA SER A 95 11.54 -17.37 6.38
C SER A 95 11.72 -15.86 6.19
N TYR A 96 11.65 -15.40 4.95
CA TYR A 96 11.73 -13.98 4.60
C TYR A 96 10.87 -13.70 3.36
N ILE A 97 10.43 -12.46 3.19
CA ILE A 97 9.65 -12.03 2.02
C ILE A 97 10.42 -10.92 1.32
N HIS A 98 10.76 -11.14 0.07
CA HIS A 98 11.38 -10.13 -0.77
C HIS A 98 10.31 -9.39 -1.56
N MET A 99 10.50 -8.07 -1.67
CA MET A 99 9.65 -7.20 -2.46
C MET A 99 10.37 -6.81 -3.76
N GLN A 100 9.69 -6.95 -4.89
CA GLN A 100 10.07 -6.41 -6.18
C GLN A 100 8.80 -5.94 -6.91
N ILE A 101 8.96 -5.44 -8.14
CA ILE A 101 7.83 -5.12 -9.01
C ILE A 101 7.97 -6.00 -10.23
N ALA A 102 7.01 -6.91 -10.41
CA ALA A 102 6.89 -7.68 -11.62
C ALA A 102 6.24 -6.79 -12.69
N GLU A 103 7.08 -6.11 -13.47
CA GLU A 103 6.62 -5.13 -14.45
C GLU A 103 5.60 -5.75 -15.42
N MET A 104 4.44 -5.10 -15.50
CA MET A 104 3.39 -5.49 -16.44
C MET A 104 3.54 -4.71 -17.73
N SER A 105 3.21 -5.28 -18.89
CA SER A 105 3.05 -4.50 -20.12
C SER A 105 1.66 -3.84 -20.11
N THR A 106 1.57 -2.54 -20.38
CA THR A 106 0.29 -1.87 -20.66
C THR A 106 0.46 -1.02 -21.91
N LYS A 107 -0.67 -0.70 -22.56
CA LYS A 107 -0.68 0.22 -23.70
C LYS A 107 -0.02 1.53 -23.27
N SER A 108 1.07 1.89 -23.96
CA SER A 108 1.79 3.14 -23.75
C SER A 108 0.86 4.29 -24.07
N VAL A 109 0.53 5.09 -23.05
CA VAL A 109 -0.06 6.41 -23.25
C VAL A 109 1.08 7.42 -23.17
N HIS A 110 1.07 8.39 -24.08
CA HIS A 110 2.09 9.43 -24.11
C HIS A 110 2.05 10.28 -22.84
N SER A 111 3.15 10.27 -22.10
CA SER A 111 3.32 11.00 -20.84
C SER A 111 3.37 12.52 -21.01
N ALA A 112 3.53 13.01 -22.25
CA ALA A 112 3.66 14.44 -22.54
C ALA A 112 2.43 15.27 -22.12
N PHE A 113 1.23 14.67 -22.05
CA PHE A 113 -0.02 15.38 -21.76
C PHE A 113 -0.71 14.90 -20.47
N HIS A 114 -0.12 13.94 -19.77
CA HIS A 114 -0.78 13.24 -18.67
C HIS A 114 0.13 13.20 -17.44
N PRO A 115 -0.29 13.80 -16.30
CA PRO A 115 0.51 13.78 -15.09
C PRO A 115 0.42 12.44 -14.37
N ASN A 116 1.47 12.09 -13.63
CA ASN A 116 1.39 11.05 -12.61
C ASN A 116 0.47 11.50 -11.46
N VAL A 117 -0.28 10.55 -10.89
CA VAL A 117 -1.28 10.85 -9.87
C VAL A 117 -0.97 10.07 -8.61
N HIS A 118 -0.79 10.79 -7.50
CA HIS A 118 -0.53 10.23 -6.19
C HIS A 118 -1.59 10.71 -5.19
N ILE A 119 -2.33 9.77 -4.60
CA ILE A 119 -3.25 10.03 -3.49
C ILE A 119 -2.59 9.51 -2.22
N ILE A 120 -2.23 10.42 -1.32
CA ILE A 120 -1.71 10.09 0.00
C ILE A 120 -2.78 10.44 1.03
N LEU A 121 -3.31 9.42 1.70
CA LEU A 121 -4.31 9.54 2.73
C LEU A 121 -3.72 9.26 4.10
N VAL A 122 -3.97 10.19 5.03
CA VAL A 122 -3.53 10.09 6.42
C VAL A 122 -4.77 10.08 7.33
N ASP A 123 -5.05 8.92 7.92
CA ASP A 123 -6.10 8.66 8.91
C ASP A 123 -5.46 8.64 10.31
N SER A 124 -6.07 9.00 11.45
CA SER A 124 -7.24 9.85 11.68
C SER A 124 -6.82 11.27 12.01
N VAL A 125 -6.09 11.92 11.09
CA VAL A 125 -5.54 13.27 11.33
C VAL A 125 -6.51 14.37 10.90
N ALA A 126 -6.78 15.30 11.82
CA ALA A 126 -7.53 16.53 11.58
C ALA A 126 -6.67 17.67 11.05
N SER A 127 -7.33 18.73 10.57
CA SER A 127 -6.64 19.85 9.91
C SER A 127 -5.53 20.46 10.79
N SER A 128 -5.93 20.88 11.97
CA SER A 128 -5.04 21.50 12.95
C SER A 128 -3.94 20.56 13.46
N GLN A 129 -4.20 19.26 13.52
CA GLN A 129 -3.23 18.26 13.98
C GLN A 129 -2.07 18.10 13.00
N ALA A 130 -2.32 17.97 11.69
CA ALA A 130 -1.21 17.82 10.74
C ALA A 130 -0.32 19.07 10.68
N ILE A 131 -0.91 20.27 10.77
CA ILE A 131 -0.15 21.52 10.78
C ILE A 131 0.80 21.58 11.98
N ARG A 132 0.36 21.14 13.16
CA ARG A 132 1.17 21.15 14.38
C ARG A 132 2.17 19.99 14.44
N ALA A 133 1.77 18.79 14.06
CA ALA A 133 2.57 17.57 14.22
C ALA A 133 3.53 17.31 13.04
N LEU A 134 3.19 17.79 11.84
CA LEU A 134 3.97 17.60 10.62
C LEU A 134 4.36 18.94 9.96
N PRO A 135 4.89 19.93 10.73
CA PRO A 135 5.14 21.28 10.21
C PRO A 135 6.18 21.28 9.10
N ARG A 136 7.18 20.39 9.18
CA ARG A 136 8.20 20.21 8.13
C ARG A 136 7.58 19.70 6.83
N THR A 137 6.70 18.71 6.92
CA THR A 137 5.98 18.16 5.76
C THR A 137 5.11 19.24 5.14
N VAL A 138 4.27 19.92 5.93
CA VAL A 138 3.38 20.98 5.43
C VAL A 138 4.20 22.08 4.73
N ASN A 139 5.29 22.56 5.35
CA ASN A 139 6.16 23.56 4.77
C ASN A 139 6.82 23.10 3.47
N PHE A 140 7.28 21.84 3.41
CA PHE A 140 7.85 21.27 2.19
C PHE A 140 6.80 21.18 1.07
N LEU A 141 5.60 20.68 1.38
CA LEU A 141 4.51 20.58 0.42
C LEU A 141 4.16 21.96 -0.16
N THR A 142 3.95 22.97 0.69
CA THR A 142 3.52 24.31 0.22
C THR A 142 4.63 25.08 -0.45
N ASN A 143 5.84 25.10 0.13
CA ASN A 143 6.90 26.04 -0.28
C ASN A 143 7.89 25.43 -1.27
N ALA A 144 8.13 24.12 -1.22
CA ALA A 144 9.05 23.44 -2.14
C ALA A 144 8.33 22.78 -3.32
N MET A 145 7.11 22.28 -3.11
CA MET A 145 6.32 21.61 -4.16
C MET A 145 5.14 22.44 -4.68
N GLY A 146 4.96 23.66 -4.19
CA GLY A 146 3.89 24.55 -4.65
C GLY A 146 2.47 24.02 -4.36
N ALA A 147 2.31 23.18 -3.34
CA ALA A 147 1.02 22.57 -3.03
C ALA A 147 0.01 23.63 -2.55
N VAL A 148 -1.23 23.50 -3.04
CA VAL A 148 -2.36 24.36 -2.64
C VAL A 148 -3.09 23.74 -1.45
N GLN A 149 -3.22 24.51 -0.37
CA GLN A 149 -3.96 24.09 0.81
C GLN A 149 -5.45 24.48 0.71
N PHE A 150 -6.34 23.50 0.72
CA PHE A 150 -7.78 23.73 0.82
C PHE A 150 -8.21 23.85 2.30
N ARG A 151 -8.29 25.09 2.81
CA ARG A 151 -8.63 25.34 4.23
C ARG A 151 -10.08 24.97 4.62
N LYS A 152 -10.99 24.96 3.64
CA LYS A 152 -12.43 24.70 3.85
C LYS A 152 -12.89 23.38 3.21
N LEU A 153 -11.98 22.40 3.12
CA LEU A 153 -12.31 21.06 2.67
C LEU A 153 -12.94 20.27 3.82
N ASN A 154 -14.23 19.95 3.68
CA ASN A 154 -15.00 19.24 4.69
C ASN A 154 -15.07 17.74 4.38
N LYS A 155 -15.15 16.94 5.44
CA LYS A 155 -15.50 15.52 5.35
C LYS A 155 -17.02 15.39 5.18
N VAL A 156 -17.47 14.37 4.46
CA VAL A 156 -18.89 14.10 4.20
C VAL A 156 -19.49 13.17 5.26
N GLY A 157 -18.67 12.28 5.85
CA GLY A 157 -19.12 11.37 6.92
C GLY A 157 -18.24 11.40 8.15
N ALA A 158 -18.72 10.83 9.25
CA ALA A 158 -17.99 10.80 10.52
C ALA A 158 -16.74 9.92 10.42
N ASN A 159 -16.88 8.73 9.83
CA ASN A 159 -15.86 7.67 9.71
C ASN A 159 -15.06 7.76 8.40
N SER A 160 -13.96 7.01 8.29
CA SER A 160 -13.09 7.02 7.11
C SER A 160 -13.77 6.49 5.86
N ARG A 161 -14.65 5.48 6.00
CA ARG A 161 -15.27 4.77 4.87
C ARG A 161 -16.22 5.64 4.02
N PRO A 162 -17.21 6.35 4.57
CA PRO A 162 -18.07 7.26 3.79
C PRO A 162 -17.28 8.32 3.02
N ASN A 163 -16.22 8.85 3.63
CA ASN A 163 -15.34 9.83 2.99
C ASN A 163 -14.54 9.24 1.82
N GLY A 164 -14.09 7.99 1.95
CA GLY A 164 -13.42 7.27 0.86
C GLY A 164 -14.36 7.00 -0.32
N PHE A 165 -15.63 6.70 -0.08
CA PHE A 165 -16.62 6.51 -1.15
C PHE A 165 -16.84 7.77 -1.97
N VAL A 166 -17.08 8.91 -1.31
CA VAL A 166 -17.25 10.18 -2.04
C VAL A 166 -15.97 10.55 -2.78
N MET A 167 -14.80 10.36 -2.16
CA MET A 167 -13.52 10.68 -2.79
C MET A 167 -13.24 9.86 -4.05
N LEU A 168 -13.57 8.57 -4.07
CA LEU A 168 -13.16 7.65 -5.13
C LEU A 168 -14.25 7.28 -6.14
N PHE A 169 -15.52 7.40 -5.74
CA PHE A 169 -16.68 7.14 -6.60
C PHE A 169 -17.52 8.39 -6.88
N GLY A 170 -17.35 9.48 -6.12
CA GLY A 170 -18.25 10.64 -6.20
C GLY A 170 -19.66 10.33 -5.71
N LYS A 171 -19.82 9.36 -4.80
CA LYS A 171 -21.11 8.90 -4.28
C LYS A 171 -21.14 8.90 -2.76
N THR A 172 -22.20 9.45 -2.19
CA THR A 172 -22.47 9.47 -0.74
C THR A 172 -23.11 8.15 -0.30
N THR A 173 -22.66 7.61 0.83
CA THR A 173 -23.21 6.38 1.44
C THR A 173 -23.98 6.66 2.73
N GLU A 174 -23.96 7.90 3.20
CA GLU A 174 -24.63 8.41 4.39
C GLU A 174 -25.26 9.76 4.03
N PRO A 175 -26.40 10.12 4.63
CA PRO A 175 -27.03 11.40 4.39
C PRO A 175 -26.15 12.55 4.89
N VAL A 176 -26.18 13.67 4.18
CA VAL A 176 -25.53 14.90 4.64
C VAL A 176 -26.48 15.65 5.55
N MET A 177 -26.18 15.61 6.83
CA MET A 177 -26.91 16.28 7.91
C MET A 177 -26.70 17.80 7.79
N ARG A 178 -27.79 18.57 7.76
CA ARG A 178 -27.78 20.04 7.59
C ARG A 178 -28.64 20.78 8.61
N GLU A 179 -28.98 20.12 9.71
CA GLU A 179 -29.81 20.65 10.80
C GLU A 179 -29.14 21.86 11.46
N MET A 180 -27.81 21.92 11.49
CA MET A 180 -27.06 23.06 12.06
C MET A 180 -27.23 24.37 11.27
N VAL A 181 -27.79 24.31 10.06
CA VAL A 181 -28.09 25.47 9.21
C VAL A 181 -29.58 25.54 8.84
N ASP A 182 -30.44 24.89 9.63
CA ASP A 182 -31.89 24.86 9.46
C ASP A 182 -32.33 24.38 8.06
N GLN A 183 -31.61 23.38 7.50
CA GLN A 183 -31.93 22.78 6.20
C GLN A 183 -32.18 21.28 6.31
N GLU A 184 -33.05 20.78 5.43
CA GLU A 184 -33.34 19.36 5.29
C GLU A 184 -32.08 18.54 4.95
N PRO A 185 -31.93 17.31 5.47
CA PRO A 185 -30.83 16.43 5.10
C PRO A 185 -30.79 16.15 3.60
N ILE A 186 -29.59 16.01 3.03
CA ILE A 186 -29.43 15.51 1.67
C ILE A 186 -29.37 13.97 1.76
N PRO A 187 -30.23 13.22 1.05
CA PRO A 187 -30.20 11.77 1.10
C PRO A 187 -28.91 11.21 0.49
N ALA A 188 -28.51 10.02 0.96
CA ALA A 188 -27.37 9.31 0.39
C ALA A 188 -27.65 8.84 -1.04
N ASP A 189 -26.64 8.91 -1.92
CA ASP A 189 -26.72 8.37 -3.27
C ASP A 189 -26.86 6.84 -3.28
N TRP A 190 -26.15 6.17 -2.35
CA TRP A 190 -26.08 4.72 -2.27
C TRP A 190 -26.55 4.18 -0.93
N THR A 191 -27.39 3.16 -1.02
CA THR A 191 -27.81 2.36 0.14
C THR A 191 -26.76 1.29 0.46
N TYR A 192 -26.81 0.75 1.69
CA TYR A 192 -25.95 -0.38 2.10
C TYR A 192 -26.00 -1.56 1.12
N SER A 193 -27.19 -1.89 0.61
CA SER A 193 -27.36 -2.95 -0.40
C SER A 193 -26.53 -2.65 -1.66
N THR A 194 -26.49 -1.39 -2.08
CA THR A 194 -25.76 -0.97 -3.28
C THR A 194 -24.25 -1.03 -3.06
N TYR A 195 -23.74 -0.36 -2.03
CA TYR A 195 -22.28 -0.23 -1.86
C TYR A 195 -21.60 -1.44 -1.20
N CYS A 196 -22.35 -2.35 -0.57
CA CYS A 196 -21.79 -3.47 0.19
C CYS A 196 -22.15 -4.85 -0.35
N ARG A 197 -23.37 -5.05 -0.88
CA ARG A 197 -23.87 -6.38 -1.31
C ARG A 197 -23.73 -6.64 -2.80
N LYS A 198 -23.42 -5.62 -3.60
CA LYS A 198 -23.19 -5.73 -5.03
C LYS A 198 -21.74 -5.40 -5.36
N TYR A 199 -21.21 -6.06 -6.38
CA TYR A 199 -19.92 -5.70 -6.95
C TYR A 199 -20.00 -4.30 -7.56
N LEU A 200 -18.95 -3.51 -7.33
CA LEU A 200 -18.90 -2.09 -7.74
C LEU A 200 -18.20 -1.88 -9.08
N ASP A 201 -17.92 -2.95 -9.82
CA ASP A 201 -17.15 -2.94 -11.07
C ASP A 201 -17.79 -2.08 -12.18
N GLU A 202 -19.12 -1.96 -12.19
CA GLU A 202 -19.86 -1.12 -13.14
C GLU A 202 -19.86 0.37 -12.74
N SER A 203 -19.46 0.68 -11.50
CA SER A 203 -19.41 2.07 -11.02
C SER A 203 -18.14 2.77 -11.47
N VAL A 204 -18.23 4.09 -11.67
CA VAL A 204 -17.05 4.91 -11.95
C VAL A 204 -16.18 4.96 -10.71
N TYR A 205 -15.05 4.25 -10.74
CA TYR A 205 -14.09 4.18 -9.65
C TYR A 205 -12.71 4.66 -10.08
N ILE A 206 -12.21 5.72 -9.45
CA ILE A 206 -11.00 6.45 -9.89
C ILE A 206 -9.81 5.51 -10.19
N PRO A 207 -9.36 4.62 -9.28
CA PRO A 207 -8.24 3.72 -9.55
C PRO A 207 -8.42 2.83 -10.78
N VAL A 208 -9.64 2.31 -11.00
CA VAL A 208 -9.96 1.46 -12.15
C VAL A 208 -10.00 2.28 -13.44
N GLN A 209 -10.48 3.52 -13.40
CA GLN A 209 -10.45 4.42 -14.55
C GLN A 209 -9.01 4.68 -15.01
N TYR A 210 -8.10 5.01 -14.09
CA TYR A 210 -6.68 5.20 -14.41
C TYR A 210 -6.03 3.92 -14.96
N ARG A 211 -6.35 2.76 -14.37
CA ARG A 211 -5.87 1.48 -14.92
C ARG A 211 -6.33 1.26 -16.36
N ASN A 212 -7.63 1.50 -16.62
CA ASN A 212 -8.23 1.26 -17.93
C ASN A 212 -7.70 2.25 -18.99
N THR A 213 -7.29 3.45 -18.59
CA THR A 213 -6.61 4.43 -19.46
C THR A 213 -5.11 4.15 -19.63
N GLY A 214 -4.57 3.06 -19.07
CA GLY A 214 -3.21 2.60 -19.34
C GLY A 214 -2.17 2.96 -18.28
N TYR A 215 -2.56 3.63 -17.18
CA TYR A 215 -1.67 3.91 -16.06
C TYR A 215 -1.32 2.62 -15.32
N LYS A 216 -0.10 2.58 -14.79
CA LYS A 216 0.29 1.56 -13.81
C LYS A 216 -0.32 1.90 -12.48
N THR A 217 -1.08 0.98 -11.91
CA THR A 217 -1.80 1.26 -10.66
C THR A 217 -1.20 0.56 -9.46
N PHE A 218 -0.96 1.34 -8.41
CA PHE A 218 -0.44 0.91 -7.12
C PHE A 218 -1.41 1.23 -5.99
N GLY A 219 -1.63 0.26 -5.10
CA GLY A 219 -2.42 0.43 -3.90
C GLY A 219 -1.70 -0.09 -2.68
N ALA A 220 -1.68 0.71 -1.62
CA ALA A 220 -1.18 0.25 -0.34
C ALA A 220 -1.96 0.88 0.82
N GLN A 221 -2.26 0.06 1.82
CA GLN A 221 -2.95 0.42 3.04
C GLN A 221 -2.37 -0.40 4.20
N ASP A 222 -2.38 0.14 5.40
CA ASP A 222 -1.89 -0.54 6.61
C ASP A 222 -3.00 -0.77 7.66
N TYR A 223 -4.24 -0.87 7.20
CA TYR A 223 -5.39 -1.22 8.01
C TYR A 223 -5.84 -2.67 7.76
N SER A 224 -6.51 -3.28 8.74
CA SER A 224 -6.90 -4.69 8.71
C SER A 224 -7.85 -5.06 7.57
N ALA A 225 -8.54 -4.08 6.98
CA ALA A 225 -9.48 -4.28 5.88
C ALA A 225 -9.44 -3.14 4.87
N SER A 226 -9.86 -3.43 3.65
CA SER A 226 -9.97 -2.45 2.57
C SER A 226 -11.19 -1.55 2.73
N LEU A 227 -11.14 -0.36 2.11
CA LEU A 227 -12.27 0.57 2.01
C LEU A 227 -13.54 -0.11 1.48
N LEU A 228 -13.38 -0.97 0.46
CA LEU A 228 -14.49 -1.56 -0.29
C LEU A 228 -15.04 -2.81 0.38
N ASN A 229 -14.20 -3.58 1.08
CA ASN A 229 -14.54 -4.89 1.63
C ASN A 229 -14.94 -4.86 3.13
N PHE A 230 -14.75 -3.74 3.83
CA PHE A 230 -14.99 -3.64 5.28
C PHE A 230 -16.44 -3.28 5.68
N PRO A 231 -17.06 -3.94 6.68
CA PRO A 231 -16.99 -5.36 6.97
C PRO A 231 -17.97 -6.13 6.07
N ASN A 232 -17.59 -7.35 5.65
CA ASN A 232 -18.46 -8.28 4.91
C ASN A 232 -19.05 -7.71 3.61
N CYS A 233 -18.35 -6.76 2.99
CA CYS A 233 -18.75 -6.19 1.72
C CYS A 233 -17.97 -6.84 0.58
N VAL A 234 -18.62 -7.04 -0.56
CA VAL A 234 -18.02 -7.76 -1.69
C VAL A 234 -17.00 -6.92 -2.44
N GLY A 235 -17.12 -5.59 -2.40
CA GLY A 235 -16.18 -4.66 -3.03
C GLY A 235 -16.19 -4.75 -4.55
N LEU A 236 -15.02 -5.02 -5.15
CA LEU A 236 -14.87 -5.25 -6.59
C LEU A 236 -14.63 -6.73 -6.84
N GLU A 237 -15.23 -7.26 -7.91
CA GLU A 237 -14.94 -8.59 -8.43
C GLU A 237 -13.55 -8.61 -9.07
N LYS A 238 -13.22 -7.58 -9.85
CA LYS A 238 -11.90 -7.43 -10.45
C LYS A 238 -10.95 -6.77 -9.45
N ARG A 239 -9.70 -7.24 -9.45
CA ARG A 239 -8.62 -6.68 -8.63
C ARG A 239 -8.58 -5.14 -8.74
N GLU A 240 -8.42 -4.43 -7.63
CA GLU A 240 -8.41 -2.97 -7.61
C GLU A 240 -7.16 -2.38 -8.29
N PHE A 241 -5.98 -2.89 -7.93
CA PHE A 241 -4.68 -2.41 -8.37
C PHE A 241 -3.88 -3.49 -9.08
N GLN A 242 -3.04 -3.11 -10.03
CA GLN A 242 -2.07 -4.03 -10.63
C GLN A 242 -1.01 -4.46 -9.63
N HIS A 243 -0.55 -3.52 -8.79
CA HIS A 243 0.39 -3.76 -7.70
C HIS A 243 -0.30 -3.41 -6.38
N SER A 244 -0.43 -4.39 -5.48
CA SER A 244 -1.07 -4.20 -4.17
C SER A 244 -0.10 -4.61 -3.07
N TYR A 245 0.00 -3.82 -2.01
CA TYR A 245 0.76 -4.16 -0.80
C TYR A 245 0.07 -5.24 0.05
N ARG A 246 -1.22 -5.49 -0.19
CA ARG A 246 -2.06 -6.35 0.64
C ARG A 246 -1.50 -7.78 0.85
N PRO A 247 -0.92 -8.47 -0.15
CA PRO A 247 -0.37 -9.81 0.09
C PRO A 247 0.76 -9.83 1.12
N PHE A 248 1.60 -8.79 1.14
CA PHE A 248 2.66 -8.66 2.14
C PHE A 248 2.07 -8.43 3.53
N ASP A 249 1.13 -7.48 3.66
CA ASP A 249 0.44 -7.20 4.91
C ASP A 249 -0.28 -8.42 5.50
N LEU A 250 -0.99 -9.18 4.67
CA LEU A 250 -1.64 -10.43 5.07
C LEU A 250 -0.63 -11.46 5.59
N LEU A 251 0.50 -11.65 4.91
CA LEU A 251 1.54 -12.57 5.36
C LEU A 251 2.14 -12.21 6.72
N LEU A 252 2.38 -10.92 6.95
CA LEU A 252 2.88 -10.43 8.24
C LEU A 252 1.85 -10.61 9.35
N THR A 253 0.56 -10.53 9.01
CA THR A 253 -0.53 -10.79 9.96
C THR A 253 -0.67 -12.28 10.29
N MET A 254 -0.48 -13.17 9.31
CA MET A 254 -0.61 -14.62 9.48
C MET A 254 0.62 -15.29 10.12
N ASP A 255 1.84 -14.79 9.87
CA ASP A 255 3.08 -15.38 10.38
C ASP A 255 3.86 -14.41 11.28
N ARG A 256 3.81 -14.68 12.59
CA ARG A 256 4.53 -13.91 13.61
C ARG A 256 6.04 -13.82 13.36
N LYS A 257 6.68 -14.86 12.79
CA LYS A 257 8.12 -14.83 12.49
C LYS A 257 8.43 -13.86 11.36
N LEU A 258 7.58 -13.81 10.34
CA LEU A 258 7.70 -12.84 9.26
C LEU A 258 7.48 -11.41 9.77
N LYS A 259 6.49 -11.19 10.64
CA LYS A 259 6.29 -9.90 11.32
C LYS A 259 7.53 -9.45 12.09
N ILE A 260 8.14 -10.34 12.87
CA ILE A 260 9.38 -10.03 13.60
C ILE A 260 10.51 -9.68 12.62
N ALA A 261 10.67 -10.45 11.54
CA ALA A 261 11.74 -10.24 10.57
C ALA A 261 11.62 -8.91 9.80
N HIS A 262 10.40 -8.42 9.57
CA HIS A 262 10.14 -7.24 8.73
C HIS A 262 9.81 -5.97 9.50
N GLU A 263 9.36 -6.06 10.75
CA GLU A 263 8.96 -4.91 11.56
C GLU A 263 9.78 -4.85 12.85
N THR A 264 9.60 -5.81 13.75
CA THR A 264 10.15 -5.73 15.12
C THR A 264 11.68 -5.75 15.15
N ALA A 265 12.32 -6.72 14.52
CA ALA A 265 13.77 -6.88 14.53
C ALA A 265 14.54 -5.77 13.80
N PRO A 266 14.07 -5.25 12.64
CA PRO A 266 14.71 -4.12 11.99
C PRO A 266 14.27 -2.74 12.53
N CYS A 267 13.41 -2.69 13.56
CA CYS A 267 12.89 -1.45 14.14
C CYS A 267 12.08 -0.59 13.14
N LEU A 268 11.25 -1.25 12.35
CA LEU A 268 10.42 -0.66 11.30
C LEU A 268 8.93 -0.80 11.64
N GLY A 269 8.13 0.20 11.28
CA GLY A 269 6.67 0.09 11.24
C GLY A 269 6.16 -0.42 9.89
N SER A 270 4.88 -0.76 9.84
CA SER A 270 4.15 -1.14 8.61
C SER A 270 4.39 -0.15 7.46
N HIS A 271 4.28 1.14 7.78
CA HIS A 271 4.48 2.25 6.85
C HIS A 271 5.87 2.26 6.20
N ASN A 272 6.94 1.83 6.90
CA ASN A 272 8.28 1.76 6.31
C ASN A 272 8.32 0.71 5.20
N ASN A 273 7.73 -0.46 5.40
CA ASN A 273 7.67 -1.52 4.39
C ASN A 273 6.80 -1.10 3.20
N MET A 274 5.67 -0.44 3.49
CA MET A 274 4.79 0.13 2.48
C MET A 274 5.50 1.17 1.60
N LEU A 275 6.25 2.08 2.20
CA LEU A 275 7.05 3.10 1.49
C LEU A 275 8.22 2.49 0.70
N LYS A 276 8.88 1.44 1.21
CA LYS A 276 9.90 0.67 0.45
C LYS A 276 9.30 0.03 -0.79
N TYR A 277 8.08 -0.49 -0.68
CA TYR A 277 7.38 -1.08 -1.81
C TYR A 277 6.98 -0.02 -2.84
N LEU A 278 6.48 1.14 -2.38
CA LEU A 278 6.22 2.30 -3.23
C LEU A 278 7.48 2.76 -3.97
N GLU A 279 8.62 2.86 -3.28
CA GLU A 279 9.90 3.25 -3.91
C GLU A 279 10.27 2.30 -5.05
N LYS A 280 10.11 0.99 -4.87
CA LYS A 280 10.33 0.00 -5.94
C LYS A 280 9.37 0.22 -7.12
N PHE A 281 8.09 0.48 -6.85
CA PHE A 281 7.09 0.80 -7.87
C PHE A 281 7.44 2.04 -8.69
N LEU A 282 7.84 3.13 -8.03
CA LEU A 282 8.25 4.37 -8.70
C LEU A 282 9.48 4.16 -9.59
N ASN A 283 10.43 3.35 -9.12
CA ASN A 283 11.67 3.08 -9.86
C ASN A 283 11.46 2.17 -11.08
N SER A 284 10.60 1.15 -10.97
CA SER A 284 10.29 0.24 -12.09
C SER A 284 9.54 0.91 -13.23
N TYR A 285 8.71 1.92 -12.93
CA TYR A 285 7.92 2.62 -13.95
C TYR A 285 8.42 4.04 -14.23
N LYS A 286 9.73 4.26 -14.11
CA LYS A 286 10.34 5.57 -14.41
C LYS A 286 10.08 5.97 -15.87
N GLY A 287 9.43 7.11 -16.05
CA GLY A 287 9.04 7.62 -17.39
C GLY A 287 7.70 7.10 -17.90
N GLY A 288 7.05 6.18 -17.18
CA GLY A 288 5.68 5.74 -17.43
C GLY A 288 4.64 6.58 -16.68
N LEU A 289 3.36 6.39 -17.04
CA LEU A 289 2.23 6.95 -16.32
C LEU A 289 1.84 6.06 -15.15
N ILE A 290 1.78 6.65 -13.95
CA ILE A 290 1.48 5.92 -12.73
C ILE A 290 0.35 6.59 -11.94
N PHE A 291 -0.49 5.74 -11.35
CA PHE A 291 -1.49 6.11 -10.36
C PHE A 291 -1.18 5.34 -9.08
N SER A 292 -1.02 6.04 -7.96
CA SER A 292 -0.81 5.38 -6.67
C SER A 292 -1.80 5.90 -5.62
N LYS A 293 -2.40 4.98 -4.86
CA LYS A 293 -3.15 5.28 -3.65
C LYS A 293 -2.41 4.69 -2.44
N PHE A 294 -2.12 5.55 -1.48
CA PHE A 294 -1.44 5.20 -0.23
C PHE A 294 -2.34 5.62 0.94
N PHE A 295 -2.71 4.68 1.80
CA PHE A 295 -3.51 4.91 2.99
C PHE A 295 -2.70 4.54 4.23
N GLN A 296 -2.56 5.49 5.16
CA GLN A 296 -1.82 5.31 6.40
C GLN A 296 -2.70 5.63 7.61
N ASP A 297 -2.87 4.67 8.53
CA ASP A 297 -3.47 4.91 9.85
C ASP A 297 -2.39 5.37 10.85
N MET A 298 -2.53 6.60 11.33
CA MET A 298 -1.72 7.27 12.34
C MET A 298 -2.17 6.93 13.76
N ARG A 299 -3.28 6.21 13.97
CA ARG A 299 -3.59 5.71 15.32
C ARG A 299 -2.47 4.80 15.85
N LEU A 300 -1.71 4.17 14.95
CA LEU A 300 -0.48 3.43 15.26
C LEU A 300 0.67 4.32 15.76
N PHE A 301 0.64 5.64 15.57
CA PHE A 301 1.60 6.58 16.16
C PHE A 301 1.23 7.04 17.58
N SER A 302 0.02 6.75 18.06
CA SER A 302 -0.54 7.24 19.34
C SER A 302 0.04 6.57 20.60
N PHE A 303 1.05 5.71 20.46
CA PHE A 303 1.72 5.01 21.57
C PHE A 303 3.18 5.43 21.74
N LEU A 304 3.56 6.63 21.27
CA LEU A 304 4.83 7.29 21.58
C LEU A 304 4.60 8.57 22.37
#